data_AF-A0A8X8BL82-F1
#
_entry.id   AF-A0A8X8BL82-F1
#
_cell.length_a   1.000
_cell.length_b   1.000
_cell.length_c   1.000
_cell.angle_alpha   90.00
_cell.angle_beta   90.00
_cell.angle_gamma   90.00
#
_symmetry.space_group_name_H-M   'P 1'
#
loop_
_entity.id
_entity.type
_entity.pdbx_description
1 polymer ?
#
loop_
_entity_poly.entity_id
_entity_poly.type
_entity_poly.pdbx_seq_one_letter_code
_entity_poly.pdbx_strand_id
1 'polypeptide(L)'
;MCGSFRLWSLAESNHLPPPSAKTGGDVTAVKIVMWEETRQSLQEKIYREPIAGWEGPSVLSLGEAIWSSLVYLQDNYTQEKKEAYLVLFSFHLLILEADHATNRFIYQGTLPLSGMSVEEVRKDNVVNMFTVSCPMVDARIVICTSASELQVWLQKTEERIQKTSNQQSSITHSVLSYLLPCNEKWKKQELKRYLLHSPIENWEGSAIQHLGEIVYLSLVQISSFKGEFKWLPEAALECGVNPGCRRTKNWGGSVKNHKSFNLRSKDKRSE
;
A
#
# COMPACT_ATOMS: atom_id res chain seq x y z
N MET A 1 -14.09 55.21 -6.20
CA MET A 1 -15.17 55.19 -5.20
C MET A 1 -14.58 54.71 -3.90
N CYS A 2 -14.46 55.65 -2.96
CA CYS A 2 -14.06 55.48 -1.58
C CYS A 2 -15.32 55.71 -0.73
N GLY A 3 -15.48 55.01 0.39
CA GLY A 3 -16.55 55.19 1.37
C GLY A 3 -16.61 53.97 2.31
N SER A 4 -15.98 54.01 3.48
CA SER A 4 -16.41 54.62 4.77
C SER A 4 -17.41 53.69 5.49
N PHE A 5 -17.28 53.31 6.76
CA PHE A 5 -17.20 54.08 8.02
C PHE A 5 -16.40 53.29 9.08
N ARG A 6 -15.40 53.84 9.82
CA ARG A 6 -15.45 54.60 11.10
C ARG A 6 -16.22 53.85 12.22
N LEU A 7 -15.84 53.77 13.50
CA LEU A 7 -14.94 54.52 14.39
C LEU A 7 -14.87 53.74 15.73
N TRP A 8 -13.72 53.68 16.41
CA TRP A 8 -13.56 54.25 17.76
C TRP A 8 -12.07 54.48 18.07
N SER A 9 -11.83 55.64 18.66
CA SER A 9 -10.54 56.30 18.87
C SER A 9 -10.14 56.21 20.33
N LEU A 10 -8.82 56.30 20.55
CA LEU A 10 -8.12 56.47 21.83
C LEU A 10 -8.74 57.52 22.77
N ALA A 11 -8.60 57.29 24.08
CA ALA A 11 -8.10 58.30 25.02
C ALA A 11 -7.50 57.64 26.28
N GLU A 12 -6.53 58.36 26.84
CA GLU A 12 -5.47 57.98 27.77
C GLU A 12 -5.79 58.08 29.28
N SER A 13 -4.97 57.36 30.06
CA SER A 13 -4.36 57.73 31.36
C SER A 13 -5.17 57.68 32.67
N ASN A 14 -4.78 56.77 33.61
CA ASN A 14 -3.91 57.08 34.78
C ASN A 14 -3.96 56.05 35.96
N HIS A 15 -2.76 55.66 36.42
CA HIS A 15 -2.31 55.43 37.83
C HIS A 15 -2.42 54.08 38.62
N LEU A 16 -1.21 53.54 38.89
CA LEU A 16 -0.60 52.93 40.13
C LEU A 16 -0.49 51.37 40.31
N PRO A 17 0.57 50.86 41.03
CA PRO A 17 1.17 49.52 40.82
C PRO A 17 1.07 48.56 42.06
N PRO A 18 1.86 47.45 42.19
CA PRO A 18 1.41 46.04 42.26
C PRO A 18 1.42 45.41 43.68
N PRO A 19 1.06 44.10 43.79
CA PRO A 19 1.91 43.22 44.61
C PRO A 19 2.20 41.84 43.98
N SER A 20 3.50 41.59 43.86
CA SER A 20 4.31 40.37 43.98
C SER A 20 3.67 38.95 44.05
N ALA A 21 4.01 38.17 43.02
CA ALA A 21 4.89 36.98 43.07
C ALA A 21 4.31 35.55 43.24
N LYS A 22 4.92 34.67 42.40
CA LYS A 22 5.12 33.20 42.45
C LYS A 22 4.02 32.32 41.86
N THR A 23 4.26 31.29 41.04
CA THR A 23 5.44 30.72 40.37
C THR A 23 4.90 29.68 39.37
N GLY A 24 5.50 29.56 38.20
CA GLY A 24 5.75 28.25 37.58
C GLY A 24 4.71 27.72 36.61
N GLY A 25 5.12 27.60 35.34
CA GLY A 25 4.39 26.87 34.33
C GLY A 25 4.43 27.50 32.94
N ASP A 26 5.58 28.05 32.53
CA ASP A 26 5.85 28.15 31.10
C ASP A 26 5.96 26.72 30.59
N VAL A 27 4.89 26.20 29.99
CA VAL A 27 4.97 25.02 29.13
C VAL A 27 5.62 25.51 27.85
N THR A 28 6.92 25.77 27.94
CA THR A 28 7.79 25.80 26.78
C THR A 28 7.61 24.41 26.16
N ALA A 29 6.83 24.34 25.09
CA ALA A 29 6.74 23.17 24.25
C ALA A 29 8.16 22.83 23.85
N VAL A 30 8.74 21.84 24.52
CA VAL A 30 9.98 21.21 24.11
C VAL A 30 9.66 20.67 22.73
N LYS A 31 10.11 21.38 21.68
CA LYS A 31 10.24 20.79 20.36
C LYS A 31 11.30 19.70 20.51
N ILE A 32 10.87 18.52 20.94
CA ILE A 32 11.69 17.32 20.85
C ILE A 32 11.78 17.05 19.36
N VAL A 33 12.87 17.49 18.73
CA VAL A 33 13.18 17.15 17.35
C VAL A 33 13.61 15.69 17.36
N MET A 34 12.63 14.79 17.33
CA MET A 34 12.84 13.34 17.38
C MET A 34 13.59 12.78 16.18
N TRP A 35 13.73 13.58 15.13
CA TRP A 35 14.41 13.19 13.90
C TRP A 35 15.92 13.48 13.93
N GLU A 36 16.47 13.99 15.05
CA GLU A 36 17.92 14.01 15.33
C GLU A 36 18.45 12.65 15.86
N GLU A 37 17.58 11.65 15.95
CA GLU A 37 17.95 10.29 16.32
C GLU A 37 18.81 9.60 15.25
N THR A 38 19.66 8.67 15.69
CA THR A 38 20.42 7.83 14.77
C THR A 38 19.49 6.98 13.90
N ARG A 39 19.94 6.62 12.69
CA ARG A 39 19.19 5.72 11.79
C ARG A 39 18.70 4.46 12.53
N GLN A 40 19.54 3.89 13.37
CA GLN A 40 19.21 2.68 14.13
C GLN A 40 18.05 2.92 15.12
N SER A 41 18.06 4.05 15.83
CA SER A 41 16.98 4.39 16.76
C SER A 41 15.64 4.55 16.04
N LEU A 42 15.64 5.24 14.89
CA LEU A 42 14.44 5.40 14.05
C LEU A 42 13.95 4.05 13.48
N GLN A 43 14.85 3.15 13.10
CA GLN A 43 14.49 1.79 12.70
C GLN A 43 13.89 1.00 13.87
N GLU A 44 14.49 1.05 15.06
CA GLU A 44 13.96 0.38 16.25
C GLU A 44 12.56 0.90 16.61
N LYS A 45 12.33 2.22 16.46
CA LYS A 45 11.02 2.83 16.66
C LYS A 45 9.95 2.24 15.74
N ILE A 46 10.27 2.02 14.46
CA ILE A 46 9.36 1.39 13.47
C ILE A 46 8.91 -0.01 13.91
N TYR A 47 9.80 -0.80 14.52
CA TYR A 47 9.46 -2.15 14.96
C TYR A 47 8.78 -2.18 16.33
N ARG A 48 8.98 -1.16 17.17
CA ARG A 48 8.44 -1.11 18.54
C ARG A 48 7.09 -0.40 18.63
N GLU A 49 6.89 0.64 17.83
CA GLU A 49 5.73 1.52 17.94
C GLU A 49 4.70 1.30 16.83
N PRO A 50 3.40 1.50 17.12
CA PRO A 50 2.36 1.42 16.11
C PRO A 50 2.44 2.60 15.13
N ILE A 51 2.59 2.28 13.85
CA ILE A 51 2.58 3.22 12.74
C ILE A 51 1.12 3.67 12.48
N ALA A 52 0.89 4.98 12.44
CA ALA A 52 -0.44 5.52 12.20
C ALA A 52 -0.89 5.22 10.76
N GLY A 53 -2.13 4.76 10.59
CA GLY A 53 -2.67 4.42 9.28
C GLY A 53 -2.06 3.18 8.63
N TRP A 54 -1.35 2.34 9.40
CA TRP A 54 -0.73 1.12 8.87
C TRP A 54 -1.74 0.19 8.18
N GLU A 55 -1.37 -0.32 7.02
CA GLU A 55 -2.15 -1.28 6.25
C GLU A 55 -1.37 -2.59 6.05
N GLY A 56 -2.07 -3.72 6.18
CA GLY A 56 -1.50 -5.04 5.91
C GLY A 56 -1.04 -5.78 7.18
N PRO A 57 -0.25 -6.86 7.02
CA PRO A 57 0.28 -7.64 8.15
C PRO A 57 1.25 -6.81 9.00
N SER A 58 1.66 -7.34 10.16
CA SER A 58 2.62 -6.65 11.05
C SER A 58 3.84 -6.13 10.27
N VAL A 59 4.35 -4.94 10.60
CA VAL A 59 5.58 -4.36 10.01
C VAL A 59 6.77 -5.34 10.09
N LEU A 60 6.82 -6.19 11.13
CA LEU A 60 7.82 -7.24 11.29
C LEU A 60 7.85 -8.24 10.13
N SER A 61 6.71 -8.42 9.44
CA SER A 61 6.62 -9.30 8.27
C SER A 61 7.34 -8.76 7.03
N LEU A 62 7.71 -7.47 7.01
CA LEU A 62 8.53 -6.89 5.95
C LEU A 62 10.01 -7.33 6.04
N GLY A 63 10.42 -7.90 7.18
CA GLY A 63 11.76 -8.39 7.44
C GLY A 63 12.70 -7.32 8.00
N GLU A 64 14.00 -7.53 7.84
CA GLU A 64 15.02 -6.59 8.29
C GLU A 64 15.22 -5.44 7.29
N ALA A 65 15.45 -4.24 7.83
CA ALA A 65 15.73 -3.05 7.04
C ALA A 65 17.17 -3.07 6.51
N ILE A 66 17.32 -3.03 5.18
CA ILE A 66 18.61 -2.98 4.48
C ILE A 66 19.20 -1.57 4.52
N TRP A 67 18.33 -0.57 4.39
CA TRP A 67 18.69 0.84 4.46
C TRP A 67 17.48 1.67 4.87
N SER A 68 17.73 2.80 5.52
CA SER A 68 16.71 3.81 5.75
C SER A 68 17.33 5.17 5.97
N SER A 69 16.61 6.21 5.59
CA SER A 69 16.98 7.58 5.91
C SER A 69 15.77 8.53 5.78
N LEU A 70 15.93 9.69 6.41
CA LEU A 70 15.02 10.81 6.27
C LEU A 70 15.30 11.51 4.94
N VAL A 71 14.26 11.76 4.17
CA VAL A 71 14.29 12.34 2.83
C VAL A 71 13.12 13.31 2.67
N TYR A 72 13.08 14.04 1.56
CA TYR A 72 11.89 14.79 1.17
C TYR A 72 11.23 14.14 -0.05
N LEU A 73 9.93 13.89 0.05
CA LEU A 73 9.10 13.51 -1.09
C LEU A 73 8.52 14.77 -1.71
N GLN A 74 8.66 14.88 -3.02
CA GLN A 74 8.10 15.98 -3.78
C GLN A 74 6.86 15.52 -4.55
N ASP A 75 5.75 16.22 -4.36
CA ASP A 75 4.52 16.00 -5.11
C ASP A 75 4.71 16.45 -6.57
N ASN A 76 4.31 15.60 -7.52
CA ASN A 76 4.49 15.88 -8.94
C ASN A 76 3.67 17.07 -9.44
N TYR A 77 2.49 17.31 -8.85
CA TYR A 77 1.54 18.33 -9.29
C TYR A 77 1.77 19.65 -8.56
N THR A 78 1.88 19.61 -7.23
CA THR A 78 1.98 20.82 -6.41
C THR A 78 3.42 21.28 -6.19
N GLN A 79 4.41 20.43 -6.46
CA GLN A 79 5.82 20.64 -6.14
C GLN A 79 6.09 20.84 -4.62
N GLU A 80 5.10 20.55 -3.78
CA GLU A 80 5.23 20.58 -2.33
C GLU A 80 6.20 19.48 -1.87
N LYS A 81 7.06 19.81 -0.91
CA LYS A 81 8.03 18.87 -0.33
C LYS A 81 7.56 18.49 1.07
N LYS A 82 7.44 17.20 1.31
CA LYS A 82 7.09 16.64 2.63
C LYS A 82 8.22 15.76 3.13
N GLU A 83 8.54 15.90 4.41
CA GLU A 83 9.55 15.07 5.02
C GLU A 83 9.02 13.65 5.22
N ALA A 84 9.81 12.67 4.81
CA ALA A 84 9.44 11.27 4.85
C ALA A 84 10.63 10.43 5.29
N TYR A 85 10.34 9.34 5.99
CA TYR A 85 11.31 8.32 6.34
C TYR A 85 11.11 7.12 5.41
N LEU A 86 12.10 6.88 4.56
CA LEU A 86 12.10 5.75 3.64
C LEU A 86 12.83 4.56 4.26
N VAL A 87 12.27 3.37 4.09
CA VAL A 87 12.89 2.12 4.58
C VAL A 87 12.90 1.08 3.47
N LEU A 88 14.10 0.65 3.07
CA LEU A 88 14.32 -0.40 2.11
C LEU A 88 14.37 -1.75 2.82
N PHE A 89 13.43 -2.62 2.50
CA PHE A 89 13.41 -4.02 2.91
C PHE A 89 13.84 -4.94 1.77
N SER A 90 13.86 -6.24 2.06
CA SER A 90 14.19 -7.25 1.06
C SER A 90 13.24 -7.25 -0.14
N PHE A 91 11.95 -6.98 0.00
CA PHE A 91 11.03 -7.06 -1.16
C PHE A 91 10.18 -5.80 -1.32
N HIS A 92 10.35 -4.84 -0.44
CA HIS A 92 9.47 -3.70 -0.30
C HIS A 92 10.27 -2.44 -0.01
N LEU A 93 9.77 -1.30 -0.50
CA LEU A 93 10.18 0.03 -0.08
C LEU A 93 9.03 0.65 0.70
N LEU A 94 9.21 0.85 2.00
CA LEU A 94 8.22 1.45 2.88
C LEU A 94 8.39 2.98 2.89
N ILE A 95 7.27 3.69 2.81
CA ILE A 95 7.21 5.15 2.81
C ILE A 95 6.40 5.61 4.02
N LEU A 96 7.04 6.37 4.91
CA LEU A 96 6.41 6.94 6.11
C LEU A 96 6.53 8.46 6.07
N GLU A 97 5.45 9.20 6.28
CA GLU A 97 5.53 10.64 6.55
C GLU A 97 5.94 10.88 8.01
N ALA A 98 6.81 11.85 8.20
CA ALA A 98 7.29 12.26 9.51
C ALA A 98 6.39 13.38 10.08
N ASP A 99 5.51 13.03 11.03
CA ASP A 99 4.69 14.03 11.72
C ASP A 99 5.44 14.60 12.92
N HIS A 100 5.93 15.84 12.77
CA HIS A 100 6.63 16.59 13.82
C HIS A 100 5.73 17.03 14.97
N ALA A 101 4.43 17.20 14.74
CA ALA A 101 3.52 17.69 15.76
C ALA A 101 3.21 16.59 16.79
N THR A 102 3.03 15.36 16.32
CA THR A 102 2.73 14.21 17.18
C THR A 102 3.93 13.30 17.41
N ASN A 103 5.04 13.53 16.71
CA ASN A 103 6.24 12.70 16.75
C ASN A 103 5.92 11.22 16.40
N ARG A 104 5.17 11.03 15.30
CA ARG A 104 4.76 9.70 14.84
C ARG A 104 5.07 9.52 13.37
N PHE A 105 5.24 8.26 12.99
CA PHE A 105 5.23 7.86 11.59
C PHE A 105 3.80 7.66 11.12
N ILE A 106 3.48 8.28 9.99
CA ILE A 106 2.22 8.08 9.27
C ILE A 106 2.51 7.24 8.03
N TYR A 107 1.80 6.13 7.88
CA TYR A 107 1.96 5.25 6.74
C TYR A 107 1.48 5.93 5.45
N GLN A 108 2.37 6.02 4.44
CA GLN A 108 2.07 6.60 3.12
C GLN A 108 2.05 5.58 1.98
N GLY A 109 2.41 4.33 2.28
CA GLY A 109 2.40 3.24 1.30
C GLY A 109 3.65 2.37 1.37
N THR A 110 3.56 1.22 0.71
CA THR A 110 4.64 0.25 0.57
C THR A 110 4.76 -0.12 -0.90
N LEU A 111 5.89 0.14 -1.56
CA LEU A 111 6.07 -0.21 -2.98
C LEU A 111 6.80 -1.56 -3.10
N PRO A 112 6.33 -2.51 -3.93
CA PRO A 112 7.07 -3.74 -4.19
C PRO A 112 8.31 -3.44 -5.01
N LEU A 113 9.44 -4.09 -4.72
CA LEU A 113 10.64 -3.97 -5.54
C LEU A 113 10.51 -4.70 -6.88
N SER A 114 9.57 -5.64 -6.98
CA SER A 114 9.24 -6.30 -8.25
C SER A 114 8.66 -5.30 -9.25
N GLY A 115 9.40 -5.05 -10.33
CA GLY A 115 9.01 -4.09 -11.36
C GLY A 115 9.23 -2.62 -10.98
N MET A 116 9.84 -2.35 -9.82
CA MET A 116 10.28 -0.99 -9.49
C MET A 116 11.44 -0.59 -10.40
N SER A 117 11.49 0.69 -10.77
CA SER A 117 12.68 1.34 -11.33
C SER A 117 13.07 2.56 -10.50
N VAL A 118 14.37 2.80 -10.41
CA VAL A 118 14.95 3.99 -9.80
C VAL A 118 15.85 4.71 -10.80
N GLU A 119 15.70 6.02 -10.93
CA GLU A 119 16.48 6.82 -11.87
C GLU A 119 16.99 8.10 -11.21
N GLU A 120 18.28 8.40 -11.38
CA GLU A 120 18.84 9.67 -10.92
C GLU A 120 18.23 10.84 -11.72
N VAL A 121 17.78 11.88 -11.01
CA VAL A 121 17.22 13.08 -11.62
C VAL A 121 18.20 14.24 -11.44
N ARG A 122 18.54 14.90 -12.54
CA ARG A 122 19.28 16.16 -12.55
C ARG A 122 18.36 17.27 -13.01
N LYS A 123 17.97 18.16 -12.10
CA LYS A 123 17.22 19.37 -12.41
C LYS A 123 18.05 20.59 -12.02
N ASP A 124 17.89 21.67 -12.78
CA ASP A 124 18.62 22.92 -12.53
C ASP A 124 18.42 23.39 -11.08
N ASN A 125 19.54 23.58 -10.37
CA ASN A 125 19.66 24.01 -8.96
C ASN A 125 19.18 23.06 -7.85
N VAL A 126 18.67 21.86 -8.15
CA VAL A 126 18.36 20.86 -7.11
C VAL A 126 19.14 19.57 -7.37
N VAL A 127 20.04 19.28 -6.44
CA VAL A 127 20.94 18.12 -6.48
C VAL A 127 20.43 17.01 -5.55
N ASN A 128 20.94 15.80 -5.73
CA ASN A 128 20.68 14.64 -4.87
C ASN A 128 19.26 14.06 -4.97
N MET A 129 18.70 13.99 -6.19
CA MET A 129 17.34 13.54 -6.42
C MET A 129 17.31 12.23 -7.22
N PHE A 130 16.33 11.38 -6.93
CA PHE A 130 15.97 10.24 -7.77
C PHE A 130 14.47 10.08 -7.87
N THR A 131 14.01 9.45 -8.93
CA THR A 131 12.62 9.01 -9.08
C THR A 131 12.50 7.55 -8.69
N VAL A 132 11.40 7.22 -8.01
CA VAL A 132 10.96 5.84 -7.78
C VAL A 132 9.68 5.63 -8.58
N SER A 133 9.65 4.65 -9.46
CA SER A 133 8.44 4.32 -10.23
C SER A 133 8.12 2.83 -10.18
N CYS A 134 6.84 2.49 -10.31
CA CYS A 134 6.37 1.12 -10.47
C CYS A 134 5.34 1.10 -11.61
N PRO A 135 5.07 -0.05 -12.27
CA PRO A 135 4.26 -0.09 -13.49
C PRO A 135 2.82 0.42 -13.33
N MET A 136 2.34 0.48 -12.09
CA MET A 136 0.96 0.83 -11.72
C MET A 136 0.90 1.96 -10.69
N VAL A 137 2.01 2.68 -10.47
CA VAL A 137 2.09 3.78 -9.50
C VAL A 137 2.82 4.96 -10.13
N ASP A 138 2.25 6.15 -9.97
CA ASP A 138 2.90 7.38 -10.42
C ASP A 138 4.30 7.50 -9.80
N ALA A 139 5.27 7.87 -10.63
CA ALA A 139 6.65 8.04 -10.19
C ALA A 139 6.72 9.09 -9.07
N ARG A 140 7.41 8.82 -7.97
CA ARG A 140 7.62 9.78 -6.89
C ARG A 140 9.04 10.33 -6.94
N ILE A 141 9.17 11.63 -6.73
CA ILE A 141 10.48 12.29 -6.64
C ILE A 141 10.95 12.26 -5.19
N VAL A 142 12.14 11.70 -4.97
CA VAL A 142 12.82 11.63 -3.68
C VAL A 142 14.02 12.57 -3.71
N ILE A 143 14.12 13.45 -2.71
CA ILE A 143 15.24 14.37 -2.51
C ILE A 143 16.01 13.90 -1.28
N CYS A 144 17.28 13.53 -1.49
CA CYS A 144 18.17 13.06 -0.43
C CYS A 144 18.85 14.25 0.27
N THR A 145 19.26 14.04 1.52
CA THR A 145 19.97 15.03 2.34
C THR A 145 21.39 15.30 1.83
N SER A 146 22.01 14.36 1.11
CA SER A 146 23.35 14.50 0.54
C SER A 146 23.54 13.68 -0.74
N ALA A 147 24.62 13.98 -1.47
CA ALA A 147 25.02 13.20 -2.65
C ALA A 147 25.40 11.76 -2.30
N SER A 148 26.00 11.53 -1.12
CA SER A 148 26.33 10.18 -0.66
C SER A 148 25.07 9.36 -0.37
N GLU A 149 24.05 9.95 0.26
CA GLU A 149 22.77 9.29 0.49
C GLU A 149 22.09 8.93 -0.84
N LEU A 150 22.09 9.83 -1.82
CA LEU A 150 21.57 9.54 -3.16
C LEU A 150 22.23 8.29 -3.77
N GLN A 151 23.56 8.25 -3.78
CA GLN A 151 24.29 7.12 -4.39
C GLN A 151 24.03 5.81 -3.66
N VAL A 152 23.95 5.84 -2.32
CA VAL A 152 23.61 4.64 -1.54
C VAL A 152 22.18 4.17 -1.83
N TRP A 153 21.21 5.08 -1.94
CA TRP A 153 19.84 4.75 -2.30
C TRP A 153 19.74 4.11 -3.69
N LEU A 154 20.37 4.71 -4.70
CA LEU A 154 20.40 4.17 -6.06
C LEU A 154 21.03 2.77 -6.08
N GLN A 155 22.22 2.62 -5.50
CA GLN A 155 22.95 1.35 -5.48
C GLN A 155 22.16 0.24 -4.77
N LYS A 156 21.74 0.47 -3.51
CA LYS A 156 21.09 -0.57 -2.71
C LYS A 156 19.73 -0.97 -3.28
N THR A 157 18.98 -0.01 -3.80
CA THR A 157 17.66 -0.29 -4.38
C THR A 157 17.81 -1.10 -5.66
N GLU A 158 18.71 -0.70 -6.57
CA GLU A 158 18.99 -1.41 -7.81
C GLU A 158 19.50 -2.84 -7.56
N GLU A 159 20.48 -3.00 -6.66
CA GLU A 159 20.97 -4.32 -6.24
C GLU A 159 19.83 -5.22 -5.74
N ARG A 160 18.86 -4.64 -5.04
CA ARG A 160 17.75 -5.40 -4.45
C ARG A 160 16.64 -5.70 -5.46
N ILE A 161 16.37 -4.80 -6.40
CA ILE A 161 15.48 -5.05 -7.54
C ILE A 161 16.01 -6.24 -8.36
N GLN A 162 17.31 -6.24 -8.70
CA GLN A 162 17.94 -7.33 -9.46
C GLN A 162 17.88 -8.67 -8.71
N LYS A 163 18.18 -8.68 -7.41
CA LYS A 163 18.07 -9.88 -6.57
C LYS A 163 16.63 -10.40 -6.49
N THR A 164 15.64 -9.52 -6.45
CA THR A 164 14.22 -9.88 -6.39
C THR A 164 13.74 -10.49 -7.71
N SER A 165 14.18 -9.96 -8.86
CA SER A 165 13.87 -10.52 -10.19
C SER A 165 14.35 -11.96 -10.34
N ASN A 166 15.54 -12.28 -9.81
CA ASN A 166 16.12 -13.62 -9.87
C ASN A 166 15.47 -14.61 -8.87
N GLN A 167 14.78 -14.12 -7.85
CA GLN A 167 14.07 -14.92 -6.85
C GLN A 167 12.57 -14.93 -7.15
N GLN A 168 12.18 -15.44 -8.32
CA GLN A 168 10.78 -15.73 -8.63
C GLN A 168 10.25 -16.91 -7.80
N SER A 169 9.87 -16.65 -6.54
CA SER A 169 9.09 -17.62 -5.75
C SER A 169 8.47 -17.03 -4.48
N SER A 170 7.49 -16.13 -4.59
CA SER A 170 6.28 -16.18 -3.74
C SER A 170 5.22 -15.15 -4.19
N ILE A 171 3.95 -15.57 -4.12
CA ILE A 171 2.76 -14.73 -4.39
C ILE A 171 2.73 -13.49 -3.46
N THR A 172 3.39 -13.54 -2.31
CA THR A 172 3.44 -12.46 -1.29
C THR A 172 4.24 -11.23 -1.72
N HIS A 173 5.02 -11.30 -2.81
CA HIS A 173 5.85 -10.18 -3.29
C HIS A 173 5.46 -9.69 -4.69
N SER A 174 4.30 -10.13 -5.20
CA SER A 174 3.73 -9.68 -6.48
C SER A 174 3.07 -8.30 -6.34
N VAL A 175 2.82 -7.62 -7.48
CA VAL A 175 2.06 -6.34 -7.54
C VAL A 175 0.74 -6.39 -6.75
N LEU A 176 0.14 -7.58 -6.62
CA LEU A 176 -1.08 -7.79 -5.84
C LEU A 176 -0.90 -7.49 -4.34
N SER A 177 0.30 -7.64 -3.77
CA SER A 177 0.54 -7.33 -2.35
C SER A 177 0.36 -5.83 -2.04
N TYR A 178 0.58 -4.96 -3.03
CA TYR A 178 0.35 -3.51 -2.91
C TYR A 178 -1.11 -3.12 -3.10
N LEU A 179 -1.78 -3.81 -4.03
CA LEU A 179 -3.18 -3.54 -4.36
C LEU A 179 -4.16 -4.14 -3.34
N LEU A 180 -3.69 -5.05 -2.48
CA LEU A 180 -4.49 -5.72 -1.46
C LEU A 180 -4.07 -5.29 -0.04
N PRO A 181 -5.03 -5.05 0.88
CA PRO A 181 -6.46 -5.01 0.63
C PRO A 181 -6.86 -3.80 -0.22
N CYS A 182 -7.75 -4.01 -1.19
CA CYS A 182 -8.19 -2.98 -2.13
C CYS A 182 -9.28 -2.09 -1.52
N ASN A 183 -9.07 -1.55 -0.32
CA ASN A 183 -10.08 -0.75 0.38
C ASN A 183 -10.23 0.64 -0.26
N GLU A 184 -9.08 1.21 -0.64
CA GLU A 184 -8.99 2.51 -1.30
C GLU A 184 -9.50 2.48 -2.74
N LYS A 185 -10.17 3.57 -3.15
CA LYS A 185 -10.73 3.69 -4.52
C LYS A 185 -9.66 3.53 -5.60
N TRP A 186 -8.48 4.11 -5.39
CA TRP A 186 -7.38 4.02 -6.33
C TRP A 186 -6.84 2.58 -6.43
N LYS A 187 -6.70 1.86 -5.29
CA LYS A 187 -6.32 0.43 -5.29
C LYS A 187 -7.32 -0.42 -6.04
N LYS A 188 -8.63 -0.18 -5.87
CA LYS A 188 -9.67 -0.90 -6.63
C LYS A 188 -9.57 -0.63 -8.12
N GLN A 189 -9.41 0.64 -8.52
CA GLN A 189 -9.32 0.99 -9.93
C GLN A 189 -8.09 0.36 -10.58
N GLU A 190 -6.97 0.37 -9.87
CA GLU A 190 -5.74 -0.20 -10.39
C GLU A 190 -5.74 -1.72 -10.37
N LEU A 191 -6.37 -2.36 -9.38
CA LEU A 191 -6.61 -3.79 -9.38
C LEU A 191 -7.52 -4.23 -10.53
N LYS A 192 -8.54 -3.42 -10.89
CA LYS A 192 -9.33 -3.66 -12.11
C LYS A 192 -8.46 -3.61 -13.36
N ARG A 193 -7.59 -2.61 -13.50
CA ARG A 193 -6.62 -2.56 -14.61
C ARG A 193 -5.72 -3.78 -14.62
N TYR A 194 -5.12 -4.12 -13.48
CA TYR A 194 -4.22 -5.26 -13.36
C TYR A 194 -4.91 -6.56 -13.82
N LEU A 195 -6.13 -6.83 -13.36
CA LEU A 195 -6.89 -8.02 -13.75
C LEU A 195 -7.21 -8.08 -15.25
N LEU A 196 -7.42 -6.94 -15.89
CA LEU A 196 -7.72 -6.87 -17.34
C LEU A 196 -6.48 -7.04 -18.22
N HIS A 197 -5.27 -6.77 -17.71
CA HIS A 197 -4.04 -6.75 -18.51
C HIS A 197 -3.03 -7.85 -18.13
N SER A 198 -3.18 -8.47 -16.95
CA SER A 198 -2.29 -9.52 -16.47
C SER A 198 -2.91 -10.91 -16.69
N PRO A 199 -2.11 -11.92 -17.05
CA PRO A 199 -2.61 -13.28 -17.15
C PRO A 199 -3.08 -13.77 -15.77
N ILE A 200 -4.32 -14.22 -15.69
CA ILE A 200 -4.86 -14.86 -14.49
C ILE A 200 -4.48 -16.34 -14.56
N GLU A 201 -3.68 -16.79 -13.59
CA GLU A 201 -3.25 -18.19 -13.53
C GLU A 201 -4.45 -19.13 -13.42
N ASN A 202 -4.46 -20.21 -14.21
CA ASN A 202 -5.54 -21.20 -14.28
C ASN A 202 -6.91 -20.60 -14.67
N TRP A 203 -6.93 -19.51 -15.43
CA TRP A 203 -8.18 -18.99 -16.00
C TRP A 203 -8.77 -19.97 -17.01
N GLU A 204 -10.06 -20.28 -16.85
CA GLU A 204 -10.82 -21.10 -17.79
C GLU A 204 -11.88 -20.24 -18.51
N GLY A 205 -12.03 -20.43 -19.82
CA GLY A 205 -13.03 -19.74 -20.64
C GLY A 205 -12.48 -18.55 -21.43
N SER A 206 -13.39 -17.67 -21.89
CA SER A 206 -13.04 -16.47 -22.66
C SER A 206 -12.16 -15.54 -21.84
N ALA A 207 -11.24 -14.83 -22.50
CA ALA A 207 -10.41 -13.81 -21.86
C ALA A 207 -11.29 -12.86 -21.03
N ILE A 208 -10.83 -12.49 -19.83
CA ILE A 208 -11.60 -11.67 -18.89
C ILE A 208 -12.06 -10.34 -19.51
N GLN A 209 -11.31 -9.80 -20.48
CA GLN A 209 -11.66 -8.58 -21.21
C GLN A 209 -12.97 -8.72 -22.01
N HIS A 210 -13.35 -9.93 -22.42
CA HIS A 210 -14.57 -10.19 -23.17
C HIS A 210 -15.81 -10.36 -22.27
N LEU A 211 -15.65 -10.40 -20.95
CA LEU A 211 -16.76 -10.56 -20.00
C LEU A 211 -17.44 -9.22 -19.65
N GLY A 212 -16.99 -8.11 -20.25
CA GLY A 212 -17.49 -6.78 -19.99
C GLY A 212 -16.74 -6.07 -18.85
N GLU A 213 -17.27 -4.93 -18.41
CA GLU A 213 -16.62 -4.12 -17.38
C GLU A 213 -16.76 -4.74 -15.98
N ILE A 214 -15.70 -4.68 -15.18
CA ILE A 214 -15.73 -5.06 -13.77
C ILE A 214 -16.51 -4.00 -12.99
N VAL A 215 -17.80 -4.26 -12.74
CA VAL A 215 -18.69 -3.34 -12.01
C VAL A 215 -18.36 -3.28 -10.52
N TYR A 216 -18.04 -4.41 -9.91
CA TYR A 216 -17.79 -4.52 -8.48
C TYR A 216 -16.57 -5.40 -8.19
N LEU A 217 -15.78 -5.00 -7.18
CA LEU A 217 -14.58 -5.73 -6.76
C LEU A 217 -14.41 -5.63 -5.24
N SER A 218 -14.19 -6.78 -4.58
CA SER A 218 -13.98 -6.91 -3.14
C SER A 218 -13.07 -8.09 -2.82
N LEU A 219 -12.27 -7.97 -1.75
CA LEU A 219 -11.53 -9.10 -1.19
C LEU A 219 -12.49 -10.03 -0.44
N VAL A 220 -12.49 -11.33 -0.78
CA VAL A 220 -13.28 -12.36 -0.08
C VAL A 220 -12.38 -13.50 0.39
N GLN A 221 -12.63 -14.01 1.59
CA GLN A 221 -11.96 -15.21 2.08
C GLN A 221 -12.78 -16.44 1.71
N ILE A 222 -12.16 -17.40 1.02
CA ILE A 222 -12.78 -18.67 0.67
C ILE A 222 -12.24 -19.73 1.63
N SER A 223 -13.05 -20.17 2.59
CA SER A 223 -12.73 -21.33 3.42
C SER A 223 -13.14 -22.61 2.68
N SER A 224 -12.16 -23.41 2.27
CA SER A 224 -12.44 -24.77 1.78
C SER A 224 -12.68 -25.67 2.99
N PHE A 225 -13.95 -25.98 3.26
CA PHE A 225 -14.28 -27.09 4.16
C PHE A 225 -13.87 -28.38 3.44
N LYS A 226 -12.82 -29.05 3.93
CA LYS A 226 -12.58 -30.47 3.64
C LYS A 226 -13.67 -31.30 4.33
N GLY A 227 -14.90 -31.21 3.85
CA GLY A 227 -16.00 -32.07 4.24
C GLY A 227 -16.44 -32.85 3.02
N GLU A 228 -16.39 -34.17 3.10
CA GLU A 228 -17.13 -35.03 2.18
C GLU A 228 -18.58 -34.54 2.13
N PHE A 229 -18.98 -33.91 1.02
CA PHE A 229 -20.38 -33.80 0.70
C PHE A 229 -20.87 -35.18 0.32
N LYS A 230 -21.26 -35.95 1.33
CA LYS A 230 -22.15 -37.08 1.15
C LYS A 230 -23.50 -36.46 0.82
N TRP A 231 -23.84 -36.41 -0.47
CA TRP A 231 -25.19 -36.10 -0.90
C TRP A 231 -26.13 -37.03 -0.15
N LEU A 232 -26.85 -36.49 0.84
CA LEU A 232 -28.04 -37.16 1.33
C LEU A 232 -28.99 -37.19 0.13
N PRO A 233 -29.47 -38.37 -0.29
CA PRO A 233 -30.39 -38.46 -1.41
C PRO A 233 -31.63 -37.63 -1.05
N GLU A 234 -31.94 -36.73 -1.95
CA GLU A 234 -33.12 -35.89 -1.98
C GLU A 234 -34.36 -36.77 -1.80
N ALA A 235 -34.90 -36.78 -0.58
CA ALA A 235 -36.21 -37.35 -0.33
C ALA A 235 -37.25 -36.27 -0.62
N ALA A 236 -38.12 -36.60 -1.58
CA ALA A 236 -39.43 -36.01 -1.84
C ALA A 236 -39.48 -34.67 -2.58
N LEU A 237 -39.33 -34.73 -3.90
CA LEU A 237 -40.41 -34.27 -4.77
C LEU A 237 -40.66 -35.33 -5.85
N GLU A 238 -41.78 -36.01 -5.70
CA GLU A 238 -42.31 -37.00 -6.63
C GLU A 238 -42.56 -36.36 -7.99
N CYS A 239 -42.07 -37.00 -9.05
CA CYS A 239 -42.65 -36.89 -10.38
C CYS A 239 -42.32 -38.15 -11.19
N GLY A 240 -43.35 -38.98 -11.40
CA GLY A 240 -43.63 -39.63 -12.68
C GLY A 240 -42.63 -40.66 -13.21
N VAL A 241 -42.90 -41.91 -12.86
CA VAL A 241 -42.57 -43.18 -13.55
C VAL A 241 -42.31 -43.05 -15.06
N ASN A 242 -41.12 -43.47 -15.53
CA ASN A 242 -41.01 -44.34 -16.71
C ASN A 242 -39.68 -45.14 -16.73
N PRO A 243 -39.68 -46.46 -17.01
CA PRO A 243 -38.53 -47.34 -16.85
C PRO A 243 -37.79 -47.52 -18.19
N GLY A 244 -36.57 -46.98 -18.27
CA GLY A 244 -35.77 -47.12 -19.50
C GLY A 244 -34.32 -46.70 -19.37
N CYS A 245 -33.65 -46.97 -18.25
CA CYS A 245 -32.25 -46.63 -18.07
C CYS A 245 -31.38 -47.90 -18.00
N ARG A 246 -30.79 -48.31 -19.14
CA ARG A 246 -29.69 -49.29 -19.16
C ARG A 246 -28.36 -48.60 -18.86
N ARG A 247 -27.83 -48.98 -17.71
CA ARG A 247 -26.44 -49.05 -17.24
C ARG A 247 -25.27 -48.64 -18.16
N THR A 248 -24.37 -47.93 -17.47
CA THR A 248 -22.89 -47.97 -17.46
C THR A 248 -22.10 -47.37 -18.61
N LYS A 249 -21.25 -46.38 -18.27
CA LYS A 249 -19.79 -46.51 -18.39
C LYS A 249 -19.09 -45.83 -17.21
N ASN A 250 -18.37 -46.64 -16.43
CA ASN A 250 -17.31 -46.19 -15.53
C ASN A 250 -16.16 -45.63 -16.37
N TRP A 251 -15.59 -44.51 -15.94
CA TRP A 251 -14.19 -44.20 -16.23
C TRP A 251 -13.51 -43.83 -14.91
N GLY A 252 -12.72 -44.78 -14.41
CA GLY A 252 -11.70 -44.52 -13.40
C GLY A 252 -10.53 -43.82 -14.08
N GLY A 253 -10.08 -42.71 -13.48
CA GLY A 253 -8.95 -41.93 -13.94
C GLY A 253 -8.27 -41.27 -12.76
N SER A 254 -7.07 -41.76 -12.47
CA SER A 254 -6.15 -41.41 -11.37
C SER A 254 -6.09 -39.93 -11.02
N VAL A 255 -6.14 -39.67 -9.71
CA VAL A 255 -5.79 -38.38 -9.09
C VAL A 255 -4.37 -38.00 -9.47
N LYS A 256 -4.20 -36.85 -10.11
CA LYS A 256 -2.96 -36.08 -10.08
C LYS A 256 -3.27 -34.72 -9.49
N ASN A 257 -2.61 -34.46 -8.36
CA ASN A 257 -2.71 -33.23 -7.58
C ASN A 257 -2.28 -32.02 -8.40
N HIS A 258 -3.22 -31.19 -8.84
CA HIS A 258 -3.02 -29.74 -9.01
C HIS A 258 -4.34 -29.05 -8.65
N LYS A 259 -4.33 -28.29 -7.56
CA LYS A 259 -5.46 -27.50 -7.12
C LYS A 259 -5.53 -26.25 -7.97
N SER A 260 -6.30 -26.29 -9.05
CA SER A 260 -6.67 -25.10 -9.82
C SER A 260 -7.94 -24.49 -9.22
N PHE A 261 -7.93 -23.16 -9.05
CA PHE A 261 -9.10 -22.38 -8.67
C PHE A 261 -10.08 -22.36 -9.84
N ASN A 262 -11.23 -22.99 -9.66
CA ASN A 262 -12.29 -23.02 -10.66
C ASN A 262 -13.31 -21.90 -10.40
N LEU A 263 -13.21 -20.80 -11.15
CA LEU A 263 -14.30 -19.82 -11.28
C LEU A 263 -15.17 -20.24 -12.45
N ARG A 264 -16.25 -20.98 -12.18
CA ARG A 264 -17.20 -21.41 -13.21
C ARG A 264 -18.16 -20.27 -13.54
N SER A 265 -18.11 -19.79 -14.80
CA SER A 265 -19.15 -18.93 -15.38
C SER A 265 -20.50 -19.65 -15.37
N LYS A 266 -21.56 -19.00 -14.87
CA LYS A 266 -22.93 -19.38 -15.18
C LYS A 266 -23.34 -18.66 -16.46
N ASP A 267 -23.34 -19.38 -17.58
CA ASP A 267 -23.99 -18.91 -18.79
C ASP A 267 -25.47 -18.67 -18.51
N LYS A 268 -25.89 -17.41 -18.63
CA LYS A 268 -27.31 -17.07 -18.76
C LYS A 268 -27.76 -17.56 -20.14
N ARG A 269 -28.51 -18.65 -20.14
CA ARG A 269 -29.26 -19.15 -21.28
C ARG A 269 -30.22 -18.04 -21.77
N SER A 270 -30.13 -17.76 -23.06
CA SER A 270 -31.00 -16.89 -23.84
C SER A 270 -32.46 -17.34 -23.77
N GLU A 271 -33.36 -16.42 -23.47
CA GLU A 271 -34.75 -16.37 -23.96
C GLU A 271 -34.91 -15.14 -24.84
#